data_AF-A0A969UVG3-F1
#
_entry.id   AF-A0A969UVG3-F1
#
_cell.length_a   1.000
_cell.length_b   1.000
_cell.length_c   1.000
_cell.angle_alpha   90.00
_cell.angle_beta   90.00
_cell.angle_gamma   90.00
#
_symmetry.space_group_name_H-M   'P 1'
#
loop_
_entity.id
_entity.type
_entity.pdbx_description
1 polymer ?
#
loop_
_entity_poly.entity_id
_entity_poly.type
_entity_poly.pdbx_seq_one_letter_code
_entity_poly.pdbx_strand_id
1 'polypeptide(L)'
;MQAEAQAESQPQVQSQETSQEQPQAQTIIASHAELEQALLDILRALAEKSDNKPIPIAELQTRFHNQHGQTIKQVFQSLSITLRYITFLESCRAFKLEKVEKGWLISLAKV
;
A
#
# COMPACT_ATOMS: atom_id res chain seq x y z
N MET A 1 0.78 14.37 68.86
CA MET A 1 -0.34 13.45 68.54
C MET A 1 -1.18 14.20 67.53
N GLN A 2 -1.35 13.86 66.26
CA GLN A 2 -1.07 12.73 65.35
C GLN A 2 -0.78 13.42 63.97
N ALA A 3 0.11 13.01 63.06
CA ALA A 3 0.27 11.75 62.34
C ALA A 3 -0.92 11.37 61.44
N GLU A 4 -0.86 11.70 60.15
CA GLU A 4 -1.44 10.98 58.99
C GLU A 4 -0.64 11.44 57.75
N ALA A 5 0.32 10.66 57.23
CA ALA A 5 0.19 9.49 56.34
C ALA A 5 -0.45 9.86 54.99
N GLN A 6 0.34 10.18 53.96
CA GLN A 6 0.87 9.27 52.92
C GLN A 6 -0.17 8.40 52.19
N ALA A 7 -0.27 8.60 50.87
CA ALA A 7 -0.44 7.63 49.77
C ALA A 7 -0.66 8.48 48.50
N GLU A 8 0.26 8.68 47.57
CA GLU A 8 0.94 7.73 46.67
C GLU A 8 0.03 6.64 46.09
N SER A 9 0.11 6.47 44.75
CA SER A 9 -0.57 5.51 43.87
C SER A 9 -1.83 6.07 43.19
N GLN A 10 -1.99 6.15 41.87
CA GLN A 10 -1.27 5.69 40.70
C GLN A 10 -1.85 6.44 39.46
N PRO A 11 -1.12 6.53 38.34
CA PRO A 11 -1.65 7.00 37.07
C PRO A 11 -1.95 5.82 36.14
N GLN A 12 -3.15 5.23 36.10
CA GLN A 12 -3.44 4.14 35.14
C GLN A 12 -4.93 4.01 34.77
N VAL A 13 -5.27 4.30 33.50
CA VAL A 13 -5.99 3.45 32.53
C VAL A 13 -5.67 4.05 31.15
N GLN A 14 -4.72 3.58 30.36
CA GLN A 14 -4.69 2.31 29.61
C GLN A 14 -6.03 1.97 28.95
N SER A 15 -6.43 2.78 27.97
CA SER A 15 -7.32 2.34 26.89
C SER A 15 -6.46 1.97 25.70
N GLN A 16 -5.94 0.74 25.73
CA GLN A 16 -5.50 0.05 24.52
C GLN A 16 -6.73 -0.61 23.91
N GLU A 17 -7.30 0.05 22.90
CA GLU A 17 -8.21 -0.56 21.93
C GLU A 17 -7.64 -0.28 20.53
N THR A 18 -6.77 -1.20 20.10
CA THR A 18 -6.71 -1.82 18.77
C THR A 18 -7.27 -1.03 17.57
N SER A 19 -6.39 -0.55 16.69
CA SER A 19 -6.20 -1.19 15.38
C SER A 19 -5.00 -0.60 14.64
N GLN A 20 -3.99 -1.46 14.52
CA GLN A 20 -3.03 -1.57 13.43
C GLN A 20 -1.93 -0.51 13.33
N GLU A 21 -0.79 -0.91 13.92
CA GLU A 21 0.57 -0.78 13.41
C GLU A 21 0.68 -0.21 11.98
N GLN A 22 1.44 0.87 11.82
CA GLN A 22 2.79 0.72 11.26
C GLN A 22 3.55 2.06 11.36
N PRO A 23 4.82 2.06 11.80
CA PRO A 23 5.73 3.15 11.48
C PRO A 23 5.75 3.28 9.96
N GLN A 24 5.66 4.50 9.42
CA GLN A 24 5.88 4.77 8.00
C GLN A 24 7.37 4.58 7.68
N ALA A 25 7.87 3.35 7.85
CA ALA A 25 9.11 2.91 7.27
C ALA A 25 8.87 2.96 5.77
N GLN A 26 9.62 3.81 5.09
CA GLN A 26 9.71 3.82 3.63
C GLN A 26 10.02 2.38 3.21
N THR A 27 9.01 1.64 2.77
CA THR A 27 9.17 0.22 2.42
C THR A 27 9.96 0.18 1.13
N ILE A 28 11.26 -0.07 1.28
CA ILE A 28 12.14 -0.36 0.17
C ILE A 28 11.63 -1.66 -0.42
N ILE A 29 11.04 -1.58 -1.61
CA ILE A 29 10.60 -2.77 -2.34
C ILE A 29 11.84 -3.53 -2.80
N ALA A 30 12.16 -4.63 -2.11
CA ALA A 30 13.37 -5.41 -2.36
C ALA A 30 13.09 -6.68 -3.18
N SER A 31 11.83 -6.97 -3.50
CA SER A 31 11.45 -8.15 -4.28
C SER A 31 10.23 -7.95 -5.17
N HIS A 32 10.10 -8.84 -6.16
CA HIS A 32 8.98 -8.87 -7.11
C HIS A 32 7.63 -9.05 -6.40
N ALA A 33 7.57 -9.92 -5.39
CA ALA A 33 6.38 -10.16 -4.59
C ALA A 33 6.00 -8.93 -3.73
N GLU A 34 6.98 -8.22 -3.17
CA GLU A 34 6.73 -6.99 -2.42
C GLU A 34 6.20 -5.87 -3.33
N LEU A 35 6.73 -5.77 -4.55
CA LEU A 35 6.23 -4.84 -5.56
C LEU A 35 4.78 -5.15 -5.94
N GLU A 36 4.48 -6.42 -6.19
CA GLU A 36 3.12 -6.87 -6.50
C GLU A 36 2.17 -6.56 -5.33
N GLN A 37 2.56 -6.89 -4.09
CA GLN A 37 1.75 -6.60 -2.92
C GLN A 37 1.53 -5.10 -2.71
N ALA A 38 2.58 -4.29 -2.83
CA ALA A 38 2.45 -2.84 -2.73
C ALA A 38 1.48 -2.29 -3.78
N LEU A 39 1.57 -2.76 -5.03
CA LEU A 39 0.62 -2.37 -6.07
C LEU A 39 -0.80 -2.86 -5.78
N LEU A 40 -0.94 -4.06 -5.25
CA LEU A 40 -2.22 -4.67 -4.90
C LEU A 40 -2.93 -3.92 -3.78
N ASP A 41 -2.19 -3.56 -2.72
CA ASP A 41 -2.74 -2.80 -1.59
C ASP A 41 -3.26 -1.43 -2.04
N ILE A 42 -2.47 -0.73 -2.86
CA ILE A 42 -2.87 0.56 -3.42
C ILE A 42 -4.08 0.42 -4.32
N LEU A 43 -4.08 -0.59 -5.21
CA LEU A 43 -5.20 -0.84 -6.10
C LEU A 43 -6.46 -1.19 -5.31
N ARG A 44 -6.35 -1.99 -4.25
CA ARG A 44 -7.46 -2.31 -3.34
C ARG A 44 -8.01 -1.06 -2.68
N ALA A 45 -7.15 -0.22 -2.10
CA ALA A 45 -7.59 1.02 -1.47
C ALA A 45 -8.27 2.00 -2.46
N LEU A 46 -7.85 2.02 -3.72
CA LEU A 46 -8.49 2.81 -4.77
C LEU A 46 -9.80 2.18 -5.25
N ALA A 47 -9.84 0.85 -5.36
CA ALA A 47 -11.01 0.09 -5.79
C ALA A 47 -12.13 0.19 -4.74
N GLU A 48 -11.82 0.09 -3.46
CA GLU A 48 -12.78 0.28 -2.35
C GLU A 48 -13.41 1.67 -2.39
N LYS A 49 -12.64 2.72 -2.71
CA LYS A 49 -13.15 4.09 -2.84
C LYS A 49 -13.99 4.32 -4.09
N SER A 50 -13.80 3.51 -5.12
CA SER A 50 -14.39 3.71 -6.44
C SER A 50 -15.47 2.68 -6.79
N ASP A 51 -15.94 1.90 -5.82
CA ASP A 51 -16.91 0.80 -6.04
C ASP A 51 -16.38 -0.26 -7.03
N ASN A 52 -15.13 -0.70 -6.82
CA ASN A 52 -14.41 -1.66 -7.68
C ASN A 52 -14.30 -1.26 -9.17
N LYS A 53 -14.40 0.03 -9.47
CA LYS A 53 -14.25 0.53 -10.83
C LYS A 53 -12.81 0.38 -11.34
N PRO A 54 -12.64 0.19 -12.67
CA PRO A 54 -11.33 0.18 -13.29
C PRO A 54 -10.66 1.55 -13.12
N ILE A 55 -9.43 1.54 -12.59
CA ILE A 55 -8.66 2.74 -12.26
C ILE A 55 -7.57 2.94 -13.31
N PRO A 56 -7.28 4.18 -13.73
CA PRO A 56 -6.17 4.43 -14.64
C PRO A 56 -4.84 4.00 -14.03
N ILE A 57 -4.03 3.29 -14.81
CA ILE A 57 -2.69 2.88 -14.36
C ILE A 57 -1.83 4.10 -13.96
N ALA A 58 -2.04 5.25 -14.60
CA ALA A 58 -1.41 6.51 -14.23
C ALA A 58 -1.72 6.96 -12.79
N GLU A 59 -2.96 6.73 -12.33
CA GLU A 59 -3.36 7.05 -10.96
C GLU A 59 -2.71 6.09 -9.96
N LEU A 60 -2.64 4.80 -10.29
CA LEU A 60 -1.92 3.79 -9.50
C LEU A 60 -0.42 4.16 -9.36
N GLN A 61 0.24 4.53 -10.46
CA GLN A 61 1.64 4.96 -10.44
C GLN A 61 1.85 6.21 -9.58
N THR A 62 0.92 7.17 -9.68
CA THR A 62 0.95 8.40 -8.88
C THR A 62 0.82 8.07 -7.40
N ARG A 63 -0.14 7.20 -7.03
CA ARG A 63 -0.36 6.78 -5.64
C ARG A 63 0.81 5.96 -5.09
N PHE A 64 1.41 5.10 -5.91
CA PHE A 64 2.61 4.35 -5.54
C PHE A 64 3.78 5.30 -5.26
N HIS A 65 4.02 6.26 -6.14
CA HIS A 65 5.08 7.25 -5.94
C HIS A 65 4.85 8.09 -4.67
N ASN A 66 3.61 8.51 -4.41
CA ASN A 66 3.29 9.27 -3.19
C ASN A 66 3.48 8.45 -1.90
N GLN A 67 3.19 7.14 -1.92
CA GLN A 67 3.29 6.29 -0.72
C GLN A 67 4.71 5.79 -0.45
N HIS A 68 5.44 5.39 -1.50
CA HIS A 68 6.76 4.79 -1.36
C HIS A 68 7.91 5.77 -1.63
N GLY A 69 7.62 6.99 -2.10
CA GLY A 69 8.63 7.97 -2.51
C GLY A 69 9.47 7.52 -3.72
N GLN A 70 9.11 6.41 -4.36
CA GLN A 70 9.84 5.80 -5.48
C GLN A 70 8.89 5.59 -6.64
N THR A 71 9.39 5.78 -7.86
CA THR A 71 8.62 5.42 -9.06
C THR A 71 8.77 3.94 -9.34
N ILE A 72 7.75 3.34 -9.97
CA ILE A 72 7.82 1.93 -10.42
C ILE A 72 9.08 1.67 -11.26
N LYS A 73 9.49 2.64 -12.08
CA LYS A 73 10.71 2.53 -12.89
C LYS A 73 11.98 2.37 -12.03
N GLN A 74 12.08 3.12 -10.92
CA GLN A 74 13.21 3.01 -9.99
C GLN A 74 13.24 1.64 -9.30
N VAL A 75 12.08 1.13 -8.93
CA VAL A 75 11.95 -0.21 -8.34
C VAL A 75 12.34 -1.28 -9.36
N PHE A 76 11.85 -1.18 -10.61
CA PHE A 76 12.24 -2.08 -11.69
C PHE A 76 13.75 -2.07 -11.93
N GLN A 77 14.38 -0.89 -11.92
CA GLN A 77 15.84 -0.79 -12.06
C GLN A 77 16.57 -1.45 -10.88
N SER A 78 16.13 -1.23 -9.64
CA SER A 78 16.72 -1.88 -8.47
C SER A 78 16.56 -3.40 -8.49
N LEU A 79 15.42 -3.89 -8.98
CA LEU A 79 15.14 -5.32 -9.11
C LEU A 79 15.68 -5.94 -10.41
N SER A 80 16.38 -5.16 -11.24
CA SER A 80 16.87 -5.56 -12.58
C SER A 80 15.77 -6.13 -13.49
N ILE A 81 14.52 -5.65 -13.31
CA ILE A 81 13.38 -6.04 -14.13
C ILE A 81 13.44 -5.26 -15.44
N THR A 82 13.64 -5.98 -16.53
CA THR A 82 13.67 -5.44 -17.90
C THR A 82 12.29 -5.41 -18.57
N LEU A 83 11.28 -5.98 -17.91
CA LEU A 83 9.90 -6.01 -18.39
C LEU A 83 9.29 -4.60 -18.40
N ARG A 84 8.31 -4.39 -19.27
CA ARG A 84 7.50 -3.17 -19.20
C ARG A 84 6.51 -3.27 -18.06
N TYR A 85 6.16 -2.14 -17.46
CA TYR A 85 5.20 -2.10 -16.35
C TYR A 85 3.86 -2.76 -16.69
N ILE A 86 3.31 -2.51 -17.89
CA ILE A 86 2.08 -3.16 -18.36
C ILE A 86 2.25 -4.69 -18.42
N THR A 87 3.33 -5.17 -19.02
CA THR A 87 3.64 -6.61 -19.11
C THR A 87 3.81 -7.26 -17.75
N PHE A 88 4.42 -6.55 -16.80
CA PHE A 88 4.52 -7.00 -15.43
C PHE A 88 3.14 -7.13 -14.78
N LEU A 89 2.29 -6.10 -14.90
CA LEU A 89 0.93 -6.15 -14.38
C LEU A 89 0.09 -7.26 -15.04
N GLU A 90 0.27 -7.52 -16.34
CA GLU A 90 -0.37 -8.65 -17.04
C GLU A 90 0.12 -10.01 -16.54
N SER A 91 1.37 -10.09 -16.06
CA SER A 91 1.90 -11.31 -15.44
C SER A 91 1.27 -11.59 -14.07
N CYS A 92 0.76 -10.56 -13.39
CA CYS A 92 0.11 -10.67 -12.10
C CYS A 92 -1.36 -11.09 -12.28
N ARG A 93 -1.71 -12.29 -11.82
CA ARG A 93 -3.09 -12.81 -11.94
C ARG A 93 -4.11 -12.01 -11.11
N ALA A 94 -3.66 -11.27 -10.10
CA ALA A 94 -4.49 -10.43 -9.27
C ALA A 94 -4.97 -9.15 -9.99
N PHE A 95 -4.38 -8.80 -11.13
CA PHE A 95 -4.70 -7.60 -11.88
C PHE A 95 -5.40 -7.92 -13.18
N LYS A 96 -6.45 -7.14 -13.48
CA LYS A 96 -7.12 -7.14 -14.76
C LYS A 96 -6.85 -5.83 -15.47
N LEU A 97 -6.16 -5.90 -16.60
CA LEU A 97 -5.85 -4.75 -17.43
C LEU A 97 -6.84 -4.64 -18.58
N GLU A 98 -7.28 -3.42 -18.84
CA GLU A 98 -8.15 -3.08 -19.95
C GLU A 98 -7.55 -1.91 -20.72
N LYS A 99 -7.30 -2.11 -22.01
CA LYS A 99 -6.81 -1.05 -22.89
C LYS A 99 -7.97 -0.15 -23.29
N VAL A 100 -7.81 1.14 -23.08
CA VAL A 100 -8.79 2.18 -23.43
C VAL A 100 -8.14 3.23 -24.34
N GLU A 101 -8.97 4.08 -24.94
CA GLU A 101 -8.49 5.12 -25.86
C GLU A 101 -7.47 6.08 -25.21
N LYS A 102 -7.63 6.32 -23.89
CA LYS A 102 -6.76 7.18 -23.07
C LYS A 102 -5.60 6.44 -22.37
N GLY A 103 -5.35 5.17 -22.72
CA GLY A 103 -4.24 4.39 -22.15
C GLY A 103 -4.68 3.03 -21.63
N TRP A 104 -4.36 2.74 -20.37
CA TRP A 104 -4.66 1.46 -19.74
C TRP A 104 -5.32 1.67 -18.39
N LEU A 105 -6.40 0.93 -18.16
CA LEU A 105 -7.06 0.81 -16.88
C LEU A 105 -6.66 -0.52 -16.22
N ILE A 106 -6.63 -0.53 -14.90
CA ILE A 106 -6.35 -1.68 -14.06
C ILE A 106 -7.45 -1.83 -13.02
N SER A 107 -7.86 -3.07 -12.80
CA SER A 107 -8.89 -3.44 -11.81
C SER A 107 -8.42 -4.67 -11.05
N LEU A 108 -8.99 -4.91 -9.87
CA LEU A 108 -8.80 -6.19 -9.19
C LEU A 108 -9.41 -7.31 -10.04
N ALA A 109 -8.64 -8.37 -10.29
CA ALA A 109 -9.19 -9.58 -10.87
C ALA A 109 -10.07 -10.26 -9.81
N LYS A 110 -11.27 -10.68 -10.19
CA LYS A 110 -12.06 -11.62 -9.38
C LYS A 110 -11.32 -12.95 -9.39
N VAL A 111 -10.58 -13.24 -8.33
CA VAL A 111 -9.99 -14.55 -8.04
C VAL A 111 -11.00 -15.44 -7.33
#